data_AF-A0AB74E2T0-F1
#
_entry.id   AF-A0AB74E2T0-F1
#
_cell.length_a   1.000
_cell.length_b   1.000
_cell.length_c   1.000
_cell.angle_alpha   90.00
_cell.angle_beta   90.00
_cell.angle_gamma   90.00
#
_symmetry.space_group_name_H-M   'P 1'
#
loop_
_entity.id
_entity.type
_entity.pdbx_description
1 polymer ?
#
loop_
_entity_poly.entity_id
_entity_poly.type
_entity_poly.pdbx_seq_one_letter_code
_entity_poly.pdbx_strand_id
1 'polypeptide(L)'
;FRRSLGNPLYLRHLIDGGGLEHVDGRWRCRDEDRRPLSGVIDEYLCALPEPARAVVDYLAIAEPLARTDLVALVGGEQLDTLGQAEAAGAVRVGPDSDTSEIFVGHPLYADRARAVLTAEHAHALRVSLVAQLAKHPSDHVSDQLRLSSLAIDVPASATPAAVTDAATAAGQALRLGDVRLAERLARAALDRSDALAARLPLAYALGWQGRGREDDAVLAAVNPAELTETELMAWAIPRAANRFWMLNEPERA
;
A
#
# COMPACT_ATOMS: atom_id res chain seq x y z
N PHE A 1 33.78 2.81 -8.23
CA PHE A 1 33.65 2.65 -6.77
C PHE A 1 33.57 4.00 -6.04
N ARG A 2 34.58 4.87 -6.09
CA ARG A 2 34.63 6.14 -5.31
C ARG A 2 33.39 7.05 -5.43
N ARG A 3 32.79 7.16 -6.63
CA ARG A 3 31.62 8.01 -6.88
C ARG A 3 30.28 7.36 -6.52
N SER A 4 30.13 6.07 -6.82
CA SER A 4 28.89 5.31 -6.56
C SER A 4 28.84 4.66 -5.16
N LEU A 5 29.96 4.62 -4.43
CA LEU A 5 30.15 3.84 -3.19
C LEU A 5 29.76 2.36 -3.34
N GLY A 6 29.87 1.81 -4.55
CA GLY A 6 29.44 0.44 -4.85
C GLY A 6 27.93 0.29 -5.07
N ASN A 7 27.15 1.38 -5.06
CA ASN A 7 25.73 1.36 -5.37
C ASN A 7 25.50 1.20 -6.88
N PRO A 8 24.91 0.08 -7.35
CA PRO A 8 24.69 -0.16 -8.78
C PRO A 8 23.68 0.80 -9.42
N LEU A 9 22.65 1.23 -8.69
CA LEU A 9 21.66 2.20 -9.17
C LEU A 9 22.32 3.56 -9.43
N TYR A 10 23.18 4.01 -8.51
CA TYR A 10 23.95 5.24 -8.70
C TYR A 10 24.85 5.13 -9.94
N LEU A 11 25.52 3.99 -10.13
CA LEU A 11 26.38 3.77 -11.30
C LEU A 11 25.58 3.82 -12.60
N ARG A 12 24.38 3.23 -12.64
CA ARG A 12 23.48 3.30 -13.79
C ARG A 12 23.16 4.74 -14.16
N HIS A 13 22.69 5.56 -13.20
CA HIS A 13 22.39 6.97 -13.48
C HIS A 13 23.63 7.79 -13.90
N LEU A 14 24.82 7.46 -13.38
CA LEU A 14 26.06 8.09 -13.84
C LEU A 14 26.37 7.79 -15.30
N ILE A 15 26.12 6.56 -15.75
CA ILE A 15 26.33 6.14 -17.14
C ILE A 15 25.29 6.84 -18.03
N ASP A 16 24.01 6.71 -17.70
CA ASP A 16 22.90 7.20 -18.51
C ASP A 16 22.89 8.74 -18.60
N GLY A 17 23.30 9.43 -17.53
CA GLY A 17 23.44 10.89 -17.49
C GLY A 17 24.72 11.44 -18.13
N GLY A 18 25.55 10.60 -18.76
CA GLY A 18 26.81 11.01 -19.38
C GLY A 18 27.86 11.52 -18.39
N GLY A 19 27.71 11.18 -17.11
CA GLY A 19 28.64 11.52 -16.04
C GLY A 19 29.93 10.71 -16.09
N LEU A 20 29.99 9.67 -16.93
CA LEU A 20 31.19 8.91 -17.27
C LEU A 20 31.61 9.19 -18.70
N GLU A 21 32.90 9.41 -18.88
CA GLU A 21 33.53 9.70 -20.16
C GLU A 21 34.74 8.80 -20.36
N HIS A 22 34.94 8.33 -21.59
CA HIS A 22 36.03 7.45 -21.92
C HIS A 22 37.18 8.27 -22.54
N VAL A 23 38.24 8.50 -21.75
CA VAL A 23 39.39 9.35 -22.11
C VAL A 23 40.69 8.57 -21.89
N ASP A 24 41.55 8.52 -22.90
CA ASP A 24 42.83 7.80 -22.89
C ASP A 24 42.72 6.29 -22.53
N GLY A 25 41.69 5.60 -23.04
CA GLY A 25 41.47 4.18 -22.74
C GLY A 25 40.99 3.89 -21.31
N ARG A 26 40.55 4.91 -20.57
CA ARG A 26 40.03 4.77 -19.20
C ARG A 26 38.72 5.54 -19.04
N TRP A 27 37.80 4.97 -18.26
CA TRP A 27 36.59 5.68 -17.83
C TRP A 27 36.94 6.68 -16.72
N ARG A 28 36.59 7.95 -16.94
CA ARG A 28 36.72 9.05 -15.99
C ARG A 28 35.34 9.63 -15.69
N CYS A 29 35.19 10.27 -14.54
CA CYS A 29 33.97 10.98 -14.18
C CYS A 29 34.10 12.43 -14.65
N ARG A 30 33.09 12.94 -15.36
CA ARG A 30 33.08 14.32 -15.90
C ARG A 30 33.12 15.39 -14.82
N ASP A 31 32.56 15.08 -13.65
CA ASP A 31 32.47 16.00 -12.51
C ASP A 31 32.93 15.28 -11.24
N GLU A 32 33.76 15.94 -10.43
CA GLU A 32 34.34 15.35 -9.22
C GLU A 32 33.38 15.44 -8.02
N ASP A 33 32.44 16.39 -8.02
CA ASP A 33 31.50 16.58 -6.92
C ASP A 33 30.39 15.51 -6.92
N ARG A 34 30.25 14.84 -5.77
CA ARG A 34 29.27 13.76 -5.57
C ARG A 34 27.94 14.34 -5.09
N ARG A 35 26.92 14.30 -5.93
CA ARG A 35 25.53 14.54 -5.52
C ARG A 35 24.99 13.36 -4.69
N PRO A 36 24.11 13.60 -3.70
CA PRO A 36 23.45 12.50 -3.00
C PRO A 36 22.58 11.69 -3.97
N LEU A 37 22.47 10.38 -3.75
CA LEU A 37 21.65 9.49 -4.60
C LEU A 37 20.20 9.98 -4.70
N SER A 38 19.63 10.53 -3.63
CA SER A 38 18.30 11.13 -3.65
C SER A 38 18.18 12.23 -4.71
N GLY A 39 19.14 13.15 -4.79
CA GLY A 39 19.13 14.23 -5.78
C GLY A 39 19.28 13.71 -7.21
N VAL A 40 20.08 12.65 -7.42
CA VAL A 40 20.21 12.00 -8.73
C VAL A 40 18.88 11.34 -9.14
N ILE A 41 18.21 10.66 -8.22
CA ILE A 41 16.89 10.05 -8.47
C ILE A 41 15.83 11.12 -8.72
N ASP A 42 15.83 12.20 -7.94
CA ASP A 42 14.86 13.29 -8.11
C ASP A 42 14.98 13.95 -9.48
N GLU A 43 16.21 14.24 -9.92
CA GLU A 43 16.49 14.75 -11.28
C GLU A 43 16.01 13.79 -12.36
N TYR A 44 16.27 12.49 -12.19
CA TYR A 44 15.80 11.45 -13.09
C TYR A 44 14.26 11.43 -13.16
N LEU A 45 13.57 11.41 -12.02
CA LEU A 45 12.11 11.40 -11.94
C LEU A 45 11.48 12.70 -12.48
N CYS A 46 12.16 13.84 -12.35
CA CYS A 46 11.75 15.12 -12.94
C CYS A 46 11.96 15.17 -14.46
N ALA A 47 12.91 14.41 -15.00
CA ALA A 47 13.20 14.36 -16.43
C ALA A 47 12.33 13.35 -17.19
N LEU A 48 11.56 12.51 -16.49
CA LEU A 48 10.63 11.58 -17.13
C LEU A 48 9.53 12.33 -17.91
N PRO A 49 9.13 11.83 -19.09
CA PRO A 49 7.92 12.30 -19.75
C PRO A 49 6.72 12.21 -18.79
N GLU A 50 5.83 13.20 -18.84
CA GLU A 50 4.67 13.29 -17.95
C GLU A 50 3.86 11.98 -17.85
N PRO A 51 3.57 11.25 -18.95
CA PRO A 51 2.87 9.97 -18.87
C PRO A 51 3.66 8.89 -18.12
N ALA A 52 4.99 8.80 -18.32
CA ALA A 52 5.85 7.85 -17.63
C ALA A 52 5.97 8.19 -16.14
N ARG A 53 6.01 9.50 -15.81
CA ARG A 53 5.99 9.96 -14.43
C ARG A 53 4.69 9.61 -13.73
N ALA A 54 3.55 9.79 -14.39
CA ALA A 54 2.24 9.43 -13.86
C ALA A 54 2.14 7.93 -13.53
N VAL A 55 2.70 7.05 -14.37
CA VAL A 55 2.78 5.61 -14.08
C VAL A 55 3.56 5.34 -12.78
N VAL A 56 4.72 5.98 -12.61
CA VAL A 56 5.52 5.84 -11.38
C VAL A 56 4.76 6.35 -10.16
N ASP A 57 4.04 7.46 -10.28
CA ASP A 57 3.26 8.01 -9.18
C ASP A 57 2.11 7.08 -8.76
N TYR A 58 1.42 6.42 -9.72
CA TYR A 58 0.44 5.38 -9.41
C TYR A 58 1.07 4.16 -8.72
N LEU A 59 2.18 3.66 -9.25
CA LEU A 59 2.92 2.53 -8.65
C LEU A 59 3.47 2.86 -7.26
N ALA A 60 3.82 4.12 -7.01
CA ALA A 60 4.20 4.60 -5.70
C ALA A 60 3.04 4.56 -4.69
N ILE A 61 1.78 4.60 -5.12
CA ILE A 61 0.63 4.39 -4.22
C ILE A 61 0.33 2.90 -4.05
N ALA A 62 0.40 2.12 -5.13
CA ALA A 62 0.11 0.70 -5.12
C ALA A 62 0.99 -0.06 -6.11
N GLU A 63 1.73 -1.06 -5.63
CA GLU A 63 2.55 -1.97 -6.47
C GLU A 63 2.36 -3.43 -6.02
N PRO A 64 2.29 -4.40 -6.96
CA PRO A 64 2.27 -4.28 -8.43
C PRO A 64 0.92 -3.86 -9.02
N LEU A 65 0.89 -3.35 -10.25
CA LEU A 65 -0.36 -3.07 -10.98
C LEU A 65 -0.37 -3.79 -12.33
N ALA A 66 -1.52 -4.31 -12.74
CA ALA A 66 -1.67 -4.89 -14.06
C ALA A 66 -1.44 -3.84 -15.15
N ARG A 67 -0.75 -4.22 -16.23
CA ARG A 67 -0.52 -3.35 -17.40
C ARG A 67 -1.83 -2.72 -17.90
N THR A 68 -2.92 -3.47 -17.94
CA THR A 68 -4.23 -3.00 -18.40
C THR A 68 -4.80 -1.88 -17.53
N ASP A 69 -4.66 -1.98 -16.22
CA ASP A 69 -5.15 -0.95 -15.28
C ASP A 69 -4.32 0.33 -15.38
N LEU A 70 -2.99 0.20 -15.50
CA LEU A 70 -2.11 1.36 -15.70
C LEU A 70 -2.43 2.10 -17.00
N VAL A 71 -2.64 1.38 -18.11
CA VAL A 71 -3.04 1.98 -19.38
C VAL A 71 -4.37 2.73 -19.25
N ALA A 72 -5.36 2.14 -18.56
CA ALA A 72 -6.64 2.78 -18.33
C ALA A 72 -6.53 4.04 -17.45
N LEU A 73 -5.65 4.02 -16.43
CA LEU A 73 -5.44 5.13 -15.50
C LEU A 73 -4.72 6.32 -16.14
N VAL A 74 -3.81 6.08 -17.08
CA VAL A 74 -3.07 7.16 -17.75
C VAL A 74 -3.79 7.72 -18.98
N GLY A 75 -4.76 7.00 -19.56
CA GLY A 75 -5.63 7.53 -20.61
C GLY A 75 -5.70 6.73 -21.92
N GLY A 76 -5.32 5.45 -21.93
CA GLY A 76 -5.69 4.47 -22.97
C GLY A 76 -5.04 4.60 -24.35
N GLU A 77 -4.70 5.82 -24.79
CA GLU A 77 -4.23 6.12 -26.14
C GLU A 77 -2.93 6.93 -26.19
N GLN A 78 -2.31 7.27 -25.05
CA GLN A 78 -0.99 7.91 -25.09
C GLN A 78 0.09 6.89 -25.49
N LEU A 79 0.42 6.90 -26.79
CA LEU A 79 1.65 6.42 -27.43
C LEU A 79 2.59 5.65 -26.48
N ASP A 80 2.44 4.33 -26.41
CA ASP A 80 3.28 3.38 -25.64
C ASP A 80 3.91 3.95 -24.34
N THR A 81 3.11 4.62 -23.51
CA THR A 81 3.58 5.25 -22.26
C THR A 81 4.34 4.26 -21.37
N LEU A 82 3.85 3.02 -21.30
CA LEU A 82 4.51 1.96 -20.54
C LEU A 82 5.82 1.52 -21.19
N GLY A 83 5.89 1.37 -22.51
CA GLY A 83 7.15 1.06 -23.19
C GLY A 83 8.17 2.20 -23.08
N GLN A 84 7.74 3.47 -23.07
CA GLN A 84 8.63 4.60 -22.78
C GLN A 84 9.14 4.57 -21.33
N ALA A 85 8.25 4.30 -20.36
CA ALA A 85 8.64 4.17 -18.97
C ALA A 85 9.59 2.98 -18.75
N GLU A 86 9.37 1.87 -19.45
CA GLU A 86 10.22 0.67 -19.41
C GLU A 86 11.58 0.93 -20.08
N ALA A 87 11.60 1.56 -21.24
CA ALA A 87 12.83 1.97 -21.94
C ALA A 87 13.65 2.97 -21.11
N ALA A 88 12.98 3.87 -20.38
CA ALA A 88 13.61 4.76 -19.42
C ALA A 88 14.05 4.06 -18.12
N GLY A 89 13.64 2.79 -17.91
CA GLY A 89 13.90 2.02 -16.71
C GLY A 89 13.13 2.46 -15.48
N ALA A 90 12.09 3.28 -15.65
CA ALA A 90 11.25 3.79 -14.57
C ALA A 90 10.33 2.71 -14.02
N VAL A 91 9.96 1.76 -14.87
CA VAL A 91 9.17 0.57 -14.54
C VAL A 91 9.86 -0.69 -15.05
N ARG A 92 9.40 -1.83 -14.56
CA ARG A 92 9.79 -3.17 -15.01
C ARG A 92 8.59 -4.09 -15.00
N VAL A 93 8.58 -5.07 -15.90
CA VAL A 93 7.60 -6.16 -15.88
C VAL A 93 8.01 -7.19 -14.82
N GLY A 94 7.01 -7.77 -14.16
CA GLY A 94 7.19 -8.89 -13.24
C GLY A 94 7.80 -10.12 -13.93
N PRO A 95 8.43 -11.03 -13.16
CA PRO A 95 8.99 -12.26 -13.71
C PRO A 95 7.92 -13.24 -14.18
N ASP A 96 6.69 -13.10 -13.68
CA ASP A 96 5.55 -13.90 -14.10
C ASP A 96 4.90 -13.25 -15.34
N SER A 97 5.04 -13.90 -16.49
CA SER A 97 4.48 -13.42 -17.75
C SER A 97 2.96 -13.46 -17.80
N ASP A 98 2.34 -14.34 -17.00
CA ASP A 98 0.91 -14.62 -17.09
C ASP A 98 0.07 -13.50 -16.43
N THR A 99 0.64 -12.81 -15.44
CA THR A 99 -0.05 -11.75 -14.69
C THR A 99 0.14 -10.36 -15.30
N SER A 100 1.13 -10.19 -16.19
CA SER A 100 1.49 -8.89 -16.81
C SER A 100 1.60 -7.74 -15.78
N GLU A 101 2.13 -8.06 -14.61
CA GLU A 101 2.30 -7.12 -13.52
C GLU A 101 3.46 -6.15 -13.78
N ILE A 102 3.22 -4.89 -13.47
CA ILE A 102 4.20 -3.81 -13.59
C ILE A 102 4.61 -3.37 -12.19
N PHE A 103 5.91 -3.18 -12.01
CA PHE A 103 6.55 -2.68 -10.80
C PHE A 103 7.34 -1.41 -11.14
N VAL A 104 7.64 -0.57 -10.15
CA VAL A 104 8.69 0.44 -10.33
C VAL A 104 10.02 -0.24 -10.61
N GLY A 105 10.82 0.39 -11.46
CA GLY A 105 12.13 -0.10 -11.87
C GLY A 105 13.09 -0.23 -10.68
N HIS A 106 12.87 0.54 -9.61
CA HIS A 106 13.59 0.43 -8.35
C HIS A 106 12.74 0.92 -7.16
N PRO A 107 12.72 0.25 -6.00
CA PRO A 107 11.92 0.67 -4.83
C PRO A 107 12.16 2.13 -4.40
N LEU A 108 13.41 2.59 -4.47
CA LEU A 108 13.75 4.00 -4.19
C LEU A 108 13.02 5.00 -5.11
N TYR A 109 12.63 4.62 -6.33
CA TYR A 109 11.84 5.50 -7.19
C TYR A 109 10.45 5.72 -6.61
N ALA A 110 9.79 4.65 -6.15
CA ALA A 110 8.49 4.74 -5.47
C ALA A 110 8.60 5.56 -4.18
N ASP A 111 9.66 5.37 -3.39
CA ASP A 111 9.87 6.12 -2.15
C ASP A 111 10.09 7.61 -2.42
N ARG A 112 10.92 7.97 -3.42
CA ARG A 112 11.15 9.36 -3.81
C ARG A 112 9.90 10.00 -4.41
N ALA A 113 9.20 9.30 -5.31
CA ALA A 113 7.95 9.76 -5.88
C ALA A 113 6.91 10.04 -4.78
N ARG A 114 6.68 9.09 -3.88
CA ARG A 114 5.74 9.24 -2.76
C ARG A 114 6.10 10.39 -1.82
N ALA A 115 7.40 10.61 -1.57
CA ALA A 115 7.86 11.67 -0.67
C ALA A 115 7.62 13.09 -1.20
N VAL A 116 7.47 13.26 -2.52
CA VAL A 116 7.22 14.57 -3.14
C VAL A 116 5.75 14.78 -3.52
N LEU A 117 4.91 13.75 -3.45
CA LEU A 117 3.47 13.88 -3.69
C LEU A 117 2.83 14.72 -2.58
N THR A 118 2.02 15.69 -2.98
CA THR A 118 1.14 16.37 -2.03
C THR A 118 0.07 15.40 -1.52
N ALA A 119 -0.45 15.63 -0.32
CA ALA A 119 -1.53 14.81 0.23
C ALA A 119 -2.75 14.78 -0.70
N GLU A 120 -3.08 15.91 -1.32
CA GLU A 120 -4.17 16.04 -2.29
C GLU A 120 -3.93 15.20 -3.55
N HIS A 121 -2.73 15.25 -4.13
CA HIS A 121 -2.42 14.46 -5.32
C HIS A 121 -2.38 12.96 -5.01
N ALA A 122 -1.78 12.57 -3.88
CA ALA A 122 -1.77 11.18 -3.43
C ALA A 122 -3.19 10.64 -3.16
N HIS A 123 -4.09 11.50 -2.66
CA HIS A 123 -5.50 11.17 -2.50
C HIS A 123 -6.19 10.99 -3.85
N ALA A 124 -6.02 11.92 -4.80
CA ALA A 124 -6.60 11.82 -6.14
C ALA A 124 -6.16 10.54 -6.87
N LEU A 125 -4.86 10.19 -6.83
CA LEU A 125 -4.35 8.95 -7.41
C LEU A 125 -4.99 7.71 -6.77
N ARG A 126 -5.14 7.70 -5.44
CA ARG A 126 -5.76 6.60 -4.70
C ARG A 126 -7.23 6.43 -5.06
N VAL A 127 -7.98 7.52 -5.20
CA VAL A 127 -9.39 7.48 -5.66
C VAL A 127 -9.47 6.86 -7.07
N SER A 128 -8.64 7.31 -8.00
CA SER A 128 -8.57 6.76 -9.36
C SER A 128 -8.21 5.26 -9.35
N LEU A 129 -7.22 4.86 -8.54
CA LEU A 129 -6.81 3.46 -8.39
C LEU A 129 -7.94 2.58 -7.88
N VAL A 130 -8.60 2.98 -6.79
CA VAL A 130 -9.70 2.22 -6.21
C VAL A 130 -10.85 2.09 -7.21
N ALA A 131 -11.19 3.17 -7.91
CA ALA A 131 -12.22 3.15 -8.95
C ALA A 131 -11.86 2.24 -10.13
N GLN A 132 -10.59 2.21 -10.56
CA GLN A 132 -10.15 1.36 -11.66
C GLN A 132 -10.09 -0.12 -11.25
N LEU A 133 -9.42 -0.43 -10.14
CA LEU A 133 -9.22 -1.82 -9.69
C LEU A 133 -10.56 -2.49 -9.32
N ALA A 134 -11.53 -1.73 -8.82
CA ALA A 134 -12.86 -2.26 -8.53
C ALA A 134 -13.68 -2.67 -9.78
N LYS A 135 -13.25 -2.30 -11.00
CA LYS A 135 -13.90 -2.77 -12.24
C LYS A 135 -13.65 -4.25 -12.52
N HIS A 136 -12.60 -4.82 -11.92
CA HIS A 136 -12.16 -6.19 -12.12
C HIS A 136 -12.05 -6.89 -10.75
N PRO A 137 -13.19 -7.18 -10.10
CA PRO A 137 -13.17 -7.84 -8.79
C PRO A 137 -12.47 -9.19 -8.89
N SER A 138 -11.60 -9.46 -7.91
CA SER A 138 -10.88 -10.73 -7.76
C SER A 138 -11.51 -11.57 -6.66
N ASP A 139 -11.57 -12.88 -6.86
CA ASP A 139 -11.98 -13.84 -5.84
C ASP A 139 -10.85 -14.17 -4.85
N HIS A 140 -9.62 -13.76 -5.15
CA HIS A 140 -8.48 -13.96 -4.26
C HIS A 140 -8.52 -12.97 -3.09
N VAL A 141 -8.56 -13.51 -1.87
CA VAL A 141 -8.61 -12.72 -0.62
C VAL A 141 -7.47 -11.70 -0.52
N SER A 142 -6.27 -12.04 -1.01
CA SER A 142 -5.13 -11.12 -1.02
C SER A 142 -5.42 -9.84 -1.82
N ASP A 143 -6.04 -9.98 -3.00
CA ASP A 143 -6.37 -8.84 -3.87
C ASP A 143 -7.50 -8.01 -3.26
N GLN A 144 -8.50 -8.67 -2.68
CA GLN A 144 -9.59 -8.01 -1.97
C GLN A 144 -9.08 -7.19 -0.79
N LEU A 145 -8.17 -7.75 0.02
CA LEU A 145 -7.55 -7.06 1.14
C LEU A 145 -6.70 -5.88 0.68
N ARG A 146 -5.96 -6.05 -0.42
CA ARG A 146 -5.15 -4.98 -0.99
C ARG A 146 -6.01 -3.80 -1.47
N LEU A 147 -7.09 -4.09 -2.19
CA LEU A 147 -8.06 -3.07 -2.63
C LEU A 147 -8.75 -2.40 -1.44
N SER A 148 -9.17 -3.18 -0.44
CA SER A 148 -9.79 -2.65 0.78
C SER A 148 -8.85 -1.74 1.57
N SER A 149 -7.57 -2.11 1.67
CA SER A 149 -6.54 -1.28 2.32
C SER A 149 -6.29 0.03 1.56
N LEU A 150 -6.37 0.03 0.23
CA LEU A 150 -6.30 1.26 -0.57
C LEU A 150 -7.53 2.15 -0.37
N ALA A 151 -8.70 1.55 -0.15
CA ALA A 151 -9.96 2.26 0.02
C ALA A 151 -10.19 2.87 1.41
N ILE A 152 -9.34 2.58 2.41
CA ILE A 152 -9.50 3.11 3.79
C ILE A 152 -9.66 4.64 3.79
N ASP A 153 -8.78 5.34 3.07
CA ASP A 153 -8.73 6.81 3.02
C ASP A 153 -9.56 7.39 1.86
N VAL A 154 -10.40 6.57 1.21
CA VAL A 154 -11.35 7.03 0.19
C VAL A 154 -12.70 7.27 0.86
N PRO A 155 -13.39 8.40 0.57
CA PRO A 155 -14.71 8.65 1.10
C PRO A 155 -15.68 7.55 0.67
N ALA A 156 -16.54 7.09 1.57
CA ALA A 156 -17.48 6.00 1.28
C ALA A 156 -18.38 6.28 0.06
N SER A 157 -18.73 7.54 -0.20
CA SER A 157 -19.50 7.96 -1.39
C SER A 157 -18.75 7.78 -2.71
N ALA A 158 -17.42 7.71 -2.67
CA ALA A 158 -16.54 7.50 -3.81
C ALA A 158 -15.97 6.06 -3.86
N THR A 159 -16.25 5.23 -2.85
CA THR A 159 -15.83 3.82 -2.82
C THR A 159 -16.81 2.97 -3.63
N PRO A 160 -16.35 2.27 -4.68
CA PRO A 160 -17.21 1.38 -5.45
C PRO A 160 -17.76 0.22 -4.61
N ALA A 161 -19.00 -0.19 -4.87
CA ALA A 161 -19.66 -1.28 -4.12
C ALA A 161 -18.96 -2.65 -4.24
N ALA A 162 -18.11 -2.83 -5.25
CA ALA A 162 -17.30 -4.04 -5.42
C ALA A 162 -16.14 -4.14 -4.42
N VAL A 163 -15.77 -3.05 -3.76
CA VAL A 163 -14.75 -3.08 -2.70
C VAL A 163 -15.34 -3.76 -1.47
N THR A 164 -14.63 -4.75 -0.94
CA THR A 164 -15.04 -5.43 0.30
C THR A 164 -15.15 -4.43 1.44
N ASP A 165 -16.26 -4.50 2.18
CA ASP A 165 -16.47 -3.67 3.36
C ASP A 165 -15.30 -3.82 4.38
N ALA A 166 -14.91 -2.71 4.99
CA ALA A 166 -13.72 -2.66 5.85
C ALA A 166 -13.80 -3.59 7.06
N ALA A 167 -14.98 -3.82 7.66
CA ALA A 167 -15.13 -4.76 8.77
C ALA A 167 -14.95 -6.20 8.29
N THR A 168 -15.53 -6.53 7.13
CA THR A 168 -15.34 -7.86 6.51
C THR A 168 -13.87 -8.09 6.15
N ALA A 169 -13.22 -7.11 5.54
CA ALA A 169 -11.81 -7.16 5.20
C ALA A 169 -10.92 -7.32 6.46
N ALA A 170 -11.23 -6.61 7.55
CA ALA A 170 -10.51 -6.78 8.82
C ALA A 170 -10.59 -8.23 9.34
N GLY A 171 -11.77 -8.85 9.27
CA GLY A 171 -11.96 -10.25 9.61
C GLY A 171 -11.14 -11.21 8.74
N GLN A 172 -11.04 -10.94 7.44
CA GLN A 172 -10.20 -11.74 6.54
C GLN A 172 -8.70 -11.56 6.84
N ALA A 173 -8.24 -10.35 7.11
CA ALA A 173 -6.85 -10.07 7.47
C ALA A 173 -6.45 -10.83 8.76
N LEU A 174 -7.33 -10.87 9.77
CA LEU A 174 -7.10 -11.68 10.97
C LEU A 174 -6.99 -13.17 10.68
N ARG A 175 -7.86 -13.72 9.83
CA ARG A 175 -7.83 -15.14 9.46
C ARG A 175 -6.52 -15.53 8.77
N LEU A 176 -5.90 -14.58 8.06
CA LEU A 176 -4.57 -14.74 7.45
C LEU A 176 -3.40 -14.41 8.40
N GLY A 177 -3.68 -13.99 9.64
CA GLY A 177 -2.68 -13.66 10.64
C GLY A 177 -2.07 -12.26 10.52
N ASP A 178 -2.56 -11.41 9.60
CA ASP A 178 -2.09 -10.02 9.49
C ASP A 178 -2.84 -9.13 10.49
N VAL A 179 -2.38 -9.18 11.73
CA VAL A 179 -2.95 -8.43 12.85
C VAL A 179 -2.83 -6.91 12.70
N ARG A 180 -1.85 -6.42 11.92
CA ARG A 180 -1.64 -4.98 11.72
C ARG A 180 -2.60 -4.44 10.68
N LEU A 181 -2.78 -5.16 9.58
CA LEU A 181 -3.78 -4.82 8.58
C LEU A 181 -5.20 -4.93 9.14
N ALA A 182 -5.49 -5.99 9.91
CA ALA A 182 -6.76 -6.16 10.60
C ALA A 182 -7.10 -4.95 11.49
N GLU A 183 -6.16 -4.51 12.33
CA GLU A 183 -6.36 -3.32 13.17
C GLU A 183 -6.66 -2.08 12.34
N ARG A 184 -5.89 -1.82 11.27
CA ARG A 184 -6.09 -0.65 10.40
C ARG A 184 -7.48 -0.66 9.76
N LEU A 185 -7.88 -1.78 9.18
CA LEU A 185 -9.18 -1.94 8.52
C LEU A 185 -10.33 -1.82 9.52
N ALA A 186 -10.19 -2.45 10.70
CA ALA A 186 -11.22 -2.41 11.72
C ALA A 186 -11.41 -0.99 12.31
N ARG A 187 -10.32 -0.24 12.51
CA ARG A 187 -10.41 1.18 12.91
C ARG A 187 -11.12 2.01 11.84
N ALA A 188 -10.75 1.84 10.58
CA ALA A 188 -11.42 2.52 9.46
C ALA A 188 -12.91 2.15 9.33
N ALA A 189 -13.29 0.94 9.71
CA ALA A 189 -14.70 0.54 9.79
C ALA A 189 -15.42 1.24 10.96
N LEU A 190 -14.76 1.34 12.12
CA LEU A 190 -15.31 2.02 13.30
C LEU A 190 -15.51 3.52 13.12
N ASP A 191 -14.66 4.18 12.30
CA ASP A 191 -14.86 5.59 11.95
C ASP A 191 -16.18 5.85 11.21
N ARG A 192 -16.80 4.79 10.63
CA ARG A 192 -18.03 4.87 9.84
C ARG A 192 -19.24 4.22 10.54
N SER A 193 -19.02 3.32 11.47
CA SER A 193 -20.09 2.54 12.12
C SER A 193 -19.64 1.99 13.47
N ASP A 194 -20.51 2.05 14.46
CA ASP A 194 -20.28 1.45 15.77
C ASP A 194 -20.64 -0.06 15.85
N ALA A 195 -20.75 -0.73 14.70
CA ALA A 195 -21.15 -2.14 14.66
C ALA A 195 -20.16 -3.09 15.38
N LEU A 196 -20.70 -4.12 16.04
CA LEU A 196 -19.92 -5.20 16.65
C LEU A 196 -19.00 -5.89 15.62
N ALA A 197 -19.43 -5.99 14.37
CA ALA A 197 -18.66 -6.56 13.26
C ALA A 197 -17.31 -5.88 13.02
N ALA A 198 -17.17 -4.58 13.34
CA ALA A 198 -15.90 -3.87 13.28
C ALA A 198 -15.11 -3.97 14.61
N ARG A 199 -15.81 -4.00 15.74
CA ARG A 199 -15.19 -4.10 17.08
C ARG A 199 -14.51 -5.45 17.31
N LEU A 200 -15.12 -6.56 16.88
CA LEU A 200 -14.55 -7.90 17.12
C LEU A 200 -13.18 -8.07 16.44
N PRO A 201 -12.99 -7.76 15.13
CA PRO A 201 -11.66 -7.82 14.54
C PRO A 201 -10.65 -6.89 15.19
N LEU A 202 -11.06 -5.70 15.62
CA LEU A 202 -10.18 -4.77 16.32
C LEU A 202 -9.70 -5.35 17.66
N ALA A 203 -10.63 -5.88 18.46
CA ALA A 203 -10.35 -6.50 19.74
C ALA A 203 -9.33 -7.63 19.61
N TYR A 204 -9.58 -8.59 18.70
CA TYR A 204 -8.64 -9.68 18.44
C TYR A 204 -7.27 -9.19 17.97
N ALA A 205 -7.22 -8.19 17.07
CA ALA A 205 -5.97 -7.63 16.60
C ALA A 205 -5.16 -6.99 17.76
N LEU A 206 -5.83 -6.28 18.67
CA LEU A 206 -5.21 -5.68 19.84
C LEU A 206 -4.72 -6.74 20.84
N GLY A 207 -5.58 -7.72 21.16
CA GLY A 207 -5.25 -8.82 22.06
C GLY A 207 -4.04 -9.62 21.59
N TRP A 208 -3.97 -9.98 20.30
CA TRP A 208 -2.84 -10.73 19.72
C TRP A 208 -1.55 -9.90 19.64
N GLN A 209 -1.65 -8.57 19.69
CA GLN A 209 -0.50 -7.67 19.84
C GLN A 209 -0.10 -7.44 21.31
N GLY A 210 -0.75 -8.11 22.28
CA GLY A 210 -0.50 -7.95 23.71
C GLY A 210 -1.12 -6.68 24.32
N ARG A 211 -2.05 -6.02 23.62
CA ARG A 211 -2.68 -4.76 24.03
C ARG A 211 -4.04 -4.99 24.70
N GLY A 212 -4.07 -5.90 25.69
CA GLY A 212 -5.31 -6.37 26.32
C GLY A 212 -6.17 -5.27 26.98
N ARG A 213 -5.56 -4.17 27.46
CA ARG A 213 -6.34 -3.03 27.99
C ARG A 213 -7.11 -2.29 26.90
N GLU A 214 -6.54 -2.15 25.71
CA GLU A 214 -7.21 -1.51 24.58
C GLU A 214 -8.29 -2.43 24.00
N ASP A 215 -8.04 -3.73 23.95
CA ASP A 215 -9.05 -4.75 23.63
C ASP A 215 -10.28 -4.64 24.56
N ASP A 216 -10.07 -4.68 25.90
CA ASP A 216 -11.20 -4.62 26.85
C ASP A 216 -11.98 -3.31 26.69
N ALA A 217 -11.31 -2.19 26.41
CA ALA A 217 -11.95 -0.91 26.16
C ALA A 217 -12.81 -0.93 24.88
N VAL A 218 -12.33 -1.53 23.79
CA VAL A 218 -13.09 -1.66 22.53
C VAL A 218 -14.36 -2.48 22.74
N LEU A 219 -14.26 -3.62 23.44
CA LEU A 219 -15.41 -4.48 23.70
C LEU A 219 -16.33 -3.91 24.80
N ALA A 220 -15.83 -3.08 25.71
CA ALA A 220 -16.64 -2.46 26.77
C ALA A 220 -17.65 -1.45 26.24
N ALA A 221 -17.41 -0.89 25.05
CA ALA A 221 -18.30 0.05 24.41
C ALA A 221 -19.56 -0.60 23.79
N VAL A 222 -19.63 -1.94 23.75
CA VAL A 222 -20.78 -2.67 23.20
C VAL A 222 -21.87 -2.78 24.26
N ASN A 223 -23.12 -2.43 23.91
CA ASN A 223 -24.28 -2.69 24.75
C ASN A 223 -24.77 -4.14 24.56
N PRO A 224 -24.57 -5.05 25.54
CA PRO A 224 -24.95 -6.46 25.38
C PRO A 224 -26.47 -6.67 25.27
N ALA A 225 -27.29 -5.71 25.71
CA ALA A 225 -28.75 -5.80 25.61
C ALA A 225 -29.27 -5.65 24.18
N GLU A 226 -28.46 -5.13 23.25
CA GLU A 226 -28.80 -4.96 21.84
C GLU A 226 -28.30 -6.12 20.96
N LEU A 227 -27.59 -7.08 21.55
CA LEU A 227 -27.00 -8.21 20.83
C LEU A 227 -27.99 -9.36 20.69
N THR A 228 -27.97 -10.02 19.53
CA THR A 228 -28.53 -11.35 19.40
C THR A 228 -27.76 -12.36 20.27
N GLU A 229 -28.34 -13.52 20.55
CA GLU A 229 -27.67 -14.57 21.33
C GLU A 229 -26.31 -14.98 20.73
N THR A 230 -26.25 -15.10 19.40
CA THR A 230 -25.01 -15.42 18.67
C THR A 230 -23.96 -14.32 18.83
N GLU A 231 -24.36 -13.05 18.70
CA GLU A 231 -23.46 -11.91 18.86
C GLU A 231 -22.98 -11.75 20.31
N LEU A 232 -23.87 -11.99 21.27
CA LEU A 232 -23.54 -11.98 22.68
C LEU A 232 -22.46 -13.01 22.99
N MET A 233 -22.56 -14.23 22.44
CA MET A 233 -21.53 -15.25 22.59
C MET A 233 -20.21 -14.83 21.91
N ALA A 234 -20.29 -14.32 20.68
CA ALA A 234 -19.12 -13.86 19.92
C ALA A 234 -18.38 -12.70 20.61
N TRP A 235 -19.08 -11.87 21.39
CA TRP A 235 -18.54 -10.79 22.20
C TRP A 235 -18.05 -11.24 23.58
N ALA A 236 -18.81 -12.08 24.29
CA ALA A 236 -18.53 -12.47 25.67
C ALA A 236 -17.26 -13.32 25.79
N ILE A 237 -17.08 -14.30 24.87
CA ILE A 237 -15.92 -15.19 24.90
C ILE A 237 -14.58 -14.44 24.82
N PRO A 238 -14.32 -13.58 23.81
CA PRO A 238 -13.04 -12.86 23.75
C PRO A 238 -12.87 -11.89 24.92
N ARG A 239 -13.95 -11.28 25.42
CA ARG A 239 -13.89 -10.40 26.60
C ARG A 239 -13.48 -11.15 27.86
N ALA A 240 -14.09 -12.31 28.12
CA ALA A 240 -13.75 -13.19 29.25
C ALA A 240 -12.29 -13.67 29.16
N ALA A 241 -11.89 -14.15 27.97
CA ALA A 241 -10.53 -14.58 27.68
C ALA A 241 -9.50 -13.48 27.95
N ASN A 242 -9.74 -12.27 27.45
CA ASN A 242 -8.85 -11.13 27.63
C ASN A 242 -8.73 -10.73 29.11
N ARG A 243 -9.84 -10.72 29.85
CA ARG A 243 -9.82 -10.44 31.30
C ARG A 243 -9.05 -11.48 32.10
N PHE A 244 -9.29 -12.75 31.81
CA PHE A 244 -8.61 -13.85 32.50
C PHE A 244 -7.10 -13.84 32.22
N TRP A 245 -6.70 -13.83 30.94
CA TRP A 245 -5.29 -14.03 30.57
C TRP A 245 -4.48 -12.74 30.45
N MET A 246 -5.05 -11.67 29.87
CA MET A 246 -4.29 -10.45 29.58
C MET A 246 -4.37 -9.42 30.70
N LEU A 247 -5.49 -9.36 31.42
CA LEU A 247 -5.66 -8.42 32.53
C LEU A 247 -5.41 -9.04 33.91
N ASN A 248 -5.35 -10.38 34.00
CA ASN A 248 -5.20 -11.11 35.26
C ASN A 248 -6.31 -10.80 36.26
N GLU A 249 -7.56 -10.72 35.77
CA GLU A 249 -8.80 -10.47 36.53
C GLU A 249 -9.77 -11.67 36.38
N PRO A 250 -9.40 -12.90 36.80
CA PRO A 250 -10.17 -14.11 36.53
C PRO A 250 -11.56 -14.10 37.17
N GLU A 251 -11.76 -13.40 38.28
CA GLU A 251 -13.06 -13.22 38.95
C GLU A 251 -14.03 -12.30 38.18
N ARG A 252 -13.53 -11.58 37.16
CA ARG A 252 -14.34 -10.69 36.30
C ARG A 252 -14.48 -11.23 34.87
N ALA A 253 -13.91 -12.40 34.59
CA ALA A 253 -13.99 -13.10 33.32
C ALA A 253 -15.35 -13.78 33.14
#